data_AF-A0AA37BH34-F1
#
_entry.id   AF-A0AA37BH34-F1
#
_cell.length_a   1.000
_cell.length_b   1.000
_cell.length_c   1.000
_cell.angle_alpha   90.00
_cell.angle_beta   90.00
_cell.angle_gamma   90.00
#
_symmetry.space_group_name_H-M   'P 1'
#
loop_
_entity.id
_entity.type
_entity.pdbx_description
1 polymer ?
#
loop_
_entity_poly.entity_id
_entity_poly.type
_entity_poly.pdbx_seq_one_letter_code
_entity_poly.pdbx_strand_id
1 'polypeptide(L)' 'MIDLTFPLDDGPVCACGAALEEGQTLCRKCHALARWLRRTARRRKAGRRRGETRRPAGRPQDFAKAGVIWT' A
#
# COMPACT_ATOMS: atom_id res chain seq x y z
N MET A 1 39.74 -16.60 -30.89
CA MET A 1 38.94 -16.63 -29.65
C MET A 1 39.21 -15.34 -28.92
N ILE A 2 38.24 -14.44 -28.92
CA ILE A 2 38.28 -13.23 -28.09
C ILE A 2 36.97 -13.25 -27.31
N ASP A 3 37.06 -13.74 -26.08
CA ASP A 3 36.00 -13.60 -25.09
C ASP A 3 35.94 -12.13 -24.69
N LEU A 4 35.06 -11.37 -25.36
CA LEU A 4 34.64 -10.04 -24.94
C LEU A 4 33.61 -10.18 -23.81
N THR A 5 34.07 -10.64 -22.65
CA THR A 5 33.29 -10.53 -21.43
C THR A 5 33.31 -9.07 -21.01
N PHE A 6 32.28 -8.34 -21.40
CA PHE A 6 31.98 -7.03 -20.84
C PHE A 6 31.96 -7.19 -19.31
N PRO A 7 32.66 -6.34 -18.52
CA PRO A 7 32.34 -6.23 -17.11
C PRO A 7 30.93 -5.63 -17.07
N LEU A 8 29.92 -6.49 -17.02
CA LEU A 8 28.59 -6.08 -16.58
C LEU A 8 28.81 -5.56 -15.17
N ASP A 9 28.77 -4.24 -15.05
CA ASP A 9 28.68 -3.49 -13.82
C ASP A 9 27.83 -4.26 -12.79
N ASP A 10 28.48 -5.08 -11.95
CA ASP A 10 27.89 -5.79 -10.81
C ASP A 10 27.59 -4.80 -9.66
N GLY A 11 27.33 -3.54 -10.02
CA GLY A 11 26.85 -2.54 -9.10
C GLY A 11 25.50 -2.98 -8.53
N PRO A 12 25.17 -2.60 -7.29
CA PRO A 12 23.88 -2.96 -6.71
C PRO A 12 22.77 -2.46 -7.64
N VAL A 13 21.94 -3.38 -8.12
CA VAL A 13 20.76 -3.05 -8.94
C VAL A 13 19.50 -3.16 -8.10
N CYS A 14 18.62 -2.19 -8.26
CA CYS A 14 17.29 -2.25 -7.68
C CYS A 14 16.51 -3.40 -8.35
N ALA A 15 15.52 -3.97 -7.66
CA ALA A 15 14.65 -5.01 -8.22
C ALA A 15 13.95 -4.65 -9.56
N CYS A 16 13.94 -3.36 -9.94
CA CYS A 16 13.42 -2.89 -11.23
C CYS A 16 14.50 -2.73 -12.32
N GLY A 17 15.74 -3.15 -12.06
CA GLY A 17 16.89 -3.03 -12.98
C GLY A 17 17.54 -1.65 -13.03
N ALA A 18 17.21 -0.74 -12.11
CA ALA A 18 17.85 0.56 -12.04
C ALA A 18 19.14 0.46 -11.20
N ALA A 19 20.21 1.13 -11.63
CA ALA A 19 21.43 1.28 -10.84
C ALA A 19 21.09 1.92 -9.48
N LEU A 20 21.62 1.35 -8.40
CA LEU A 20 21.59 1.93 -7.07
C LEU A 20 22.90 2.69 -6.84
N GLU A 21 22.82 3.83 -6.19
CA GLU A 21 24.01 4.45 -5.61
C GLU A 21 24.46 3.63 -4.40
N GLU A 22 25.74 3.76 -4.03
CA GLU A 22 26.29 3.14 -2.82
C GLU A 22 25.42 3.44 -1.59
N GLY A 23 25.05 2.39 -0.86
CA GLY A 23 24.24 2.48 0.35
C GLY A 23 22.72 2.59 0.15
N GLN A 24 22.22 2.62 -1.10
CA GLN A 24 20.77 2.54 -1.36
C GLN A 24 20.31 1.09 -1.57
N THR A 25 19.21 0.72 -0.91
CA THR A 25 18.57 -0.60 -1.10
C THR A 25 17.51 -0.60 -2.20
N LEU A 26 16.96 0.58 -2.51
CA LEU A 26 15.92 0.77 -3.53
C LEU A 26 16.19 2.06 -4.31
N CYS A 27 15.98 2.02 -5.62
CA CYS A 27 16.05 3.22 -6.44
C CYS A 27 14.94 4.21 -6.04
N ARG A 28 15.12 5.49 -6.40
CA ARG A 28 14.14 6.55 -6.09
C ARG A 28 12.72 6.20 -6.56
N LYS A 29 12.58 5.54 -7.71
CA LYS A 29 11.30 5.09 -8.29
C LYS A 29 10.64 4.02 -7.41
N CYS A 30 11.35 2.94 -7.08
CA CYS A 30 10.84 1.87 -6.22
C CYS A 30 10.55 2.36 -4.81
N HIS A 31 11.38 3.27 -4.27
CA HIS A 31 11.12 3.91 -2.99
C HIS A 31 9.84 4.77 -3.01
N ALA A 32 9.61 5.53 -4.08
CA ALA A 32 8.37 6.28 -4.27
C ALA A 32 7.15 5.37 -4.39
N LEU A 33 7.25 4.27 -5.16
CA LEU A 33 6.19 3.28 -5.31
C LEU A 33 5.84 2.63 -3.96
N ALA A 34 6.84 2.18 -3.20
CA ALA A 34 6.64 1.59 -1.88
C ALA A 34 5.96 2.57 -0.90
N ARG A 35 6.36 3.85 -0.93
CA ARG A 35 5.68 4.91 -0.16
C ARG A 35 4.23 5.09 -0.60
N TRP A 36 3.96 5.11 -1.90
CA TRP A 36 2.60 5.23 -2.42
C TRP A 36 1.72 4.04 -2.03
N LEU A 37 2.19 2.80 -2.21
CA LEU A 37 1.46 1.58 -1.82
C LEU A 37 1.09 1.60 -0.32
N ARG A 38 2.03 1.96 0.55
CA ARG A 38 1.79 2.11 1.99
C ARG A 38 0.71 3.16 2.29
N ARG A 39 0.74 4.31 1.62
CA ARG A 39 -0.30 5.35 1.77
C ARG A 39 -1.66 4.85 1.29
N THR A 40 -1.72 4.19 0.14
CA THR A 40 -2.97 3.65 -0.42
C THR A 40 -3.59 2.61 0.49
N ALA A 41 -2.79 1.69 1.04
CA ALA A 41 -3.25 0.71 2.02
C ALA A 41 -3.82 1.37 3.29
N ARG A 42 -3.14 2.39 3.83
CA ARG A 42 -3.62 3.17 4.98
C ARG A 42 -4.94 3.89 4.68
N ARG A 43 -5.06 4.53 3.50
CA ARG A 43 -6.29 5.21 3.07
C ARG A 43 -7.46 4.23 2.92
N ARG A 44 -7.23 3.06 2.31
CA ARG A 44 -8.25 1.99 2.22
C ARG A 44 -8.70 1.53 3.60
N LYS A 45 -7.77 1.29 4.54
CA LYS A 45 -8.09 0.90 5.92
C LYS A 45 -8.89 1.98 6.64
N ALA A 46 -8.52 3.25 6.48
CA ALA A 46 -9.26 4.37 7.07
C ALA A 46 -10.68 4.51 6.48
N GLY A 47 -10.84 4.33 5.16
CA GLY A 47 -12.15 4.30 4.50
C GLY A 47 -13.05 3.16 5.01
N ARG A 48 -12.49 1.95 5.16
CA ARG A 48 -13.20 0.81 5.76
C ARG A 48 -13.67 1.10 7.19
N ARG A 49 -12.79 1.62 8.05
CA ARG A 49 -13.15 2.00 9.43
C ARG A 49 -14.25 3.04 9.48
N ARG A 50 -14.21 4.06 8.60
CA ARG A 50 -15.30 5.05 8.50
C ARG A 50 -16.59 4.42 8.01
N GLY A 51 -16.53 3.41 7.13
CA GLY A 51 -17.71 2.65 6.71
C GLY A 51 -18.29 1.77 7.82
N GLU A 52 -17.42 1.19 8.65
CA GLU A 52 -17.78 0.38 9.82
C GLU A 52 -18.41 1.21 10.94
N THR A 53 -17.86 2.40 11.23
CA THR A 53 -18.46 3.33 12.22
C THR A 53 -19.62 4.13 11.66
N ARG A 54 -19.76 4.25 10.33
CA ARG A 54 -20.92 4.89 9.73
C ARG A 54 -22.11 3.96 9.85
N ARG A 55 -23.18 4.48 10.44
CA ARG A 55 -24.50 3.81 10.46
C ARG A 55 -24.85 3.39 9.02
N PRO A 56 -25.16 2.10 8.76
CA PRO A 56 -25.58 1.66 7.44
C PRO A 56 -26.79 2.48 6.98
N ALA A 57 -26.80 2.86 5.70
CA ALA A 57 -27.88 3.63 5.12
C ALA A 57 -29.19 2.82 5.23
N GLY A 58 -30.23 3.40 5.84
CA GLY A 58 -31.53 2.75 6.03
C GLY A 58 -31.80 2.17 7.43
N ARG A 59 -30.86 2.22 8.40
CA ARG A 59 -31.17 1.77 9.77
C ARG A 59 -32.05 2.80 10.50
N PRO A 60 -33.28 2.45 10.95
CA PRO A 60 -34.17 3.38 11.66
C PRO A 60 -33.44 3.99 12.85
N GLN A 61 -33.51 5.32 13.02
CA GLN A 61 -32.74 6.05 14.04
C GLN A 61 -33.05 5.58 15.48
N ASP A 62 -34.26 5.05 15.65
CA ASP A 62 -34.90 4.79 16.92
C ASP A 62 -35.07 3.29 17.18
N PHE A 63 -34.63 2.82 18.35
CA PHE A 63 -34.81 1.42 18.77
C PHE A 63 -36.29 1.10 19.01
N ALA A 64 -37.12 2.11 19.32
CA ALA A 64 -38.56 1.97 19.49
C ALA A 64 -39.28 1.53 18.19
N LYS A 65 -38.75 1.90 17.01
CA LYS A 65 -39.29 1.45 15.71
C LYS A 65 -38.83 0.06 15.29
N ALA A 66 -37.84 -0.52 15.98
CA ALA A 66 -37.30 -1.84 15.65
C ALA A 66 -38.03 -2.99 16.36
N GLY A 67 -39.03 -2.70 17.21
CA GLY A 67 -39.80 -3.72 17.94
C GLY A 67 -38.98 -4.54 18.95
N VAL A 68 -37.74 -4.14 19.23
CA VAL A 68 -36.87 -4.86 20.17
C VAL A 68 -37.06 -4.26 21.56
N ILE A 69 -38.05 -4.77 22.28
CA ILE A 69 -38.20 -4.55 23.73
C ILE A 69 -37.39 -5.66 24.40
N TRP A 70 -36.33 -5.30 25.13
CA TRP A 70 -35.69 -6.26 26.03
C TRP A 70 -36.58 -6.39 27.26
N THR A 71 -36.92 -7.64 27.60
CA THR A 71 -37.52 -8.00 28.89
C THR A 71 -36.40 -8.45 29.83
#